data_AF-G3MTT5-F1
#
_entry.id   AF-G3MTT5-F1
#
_cell.length_a   1.000
_cell.length_b   1.000
_cell.length_c   1.000
_cell.angle_alpha   90.00
_cell.angle_beta   90.00
_cell.angle_gamma   90.00
#
_symmetry.space_group_name_H-M   'P 1'
#
loop_
_entity.id
_entity.type
_entity.pdbx_description
1 polymer ?
#
loop_
_entity_poly.entity_id
_entity_poly.type
_entity_poly.pdbx_seq_one_letter_code
_entity_poly.pdbx_strand_id
1 'polypeptide(L)' 'MTRKTMSKGFRGDCTYNGTMIKNGETFQPSGLCEQFLCTNGDVMLQTCTTKPVYEGCEQHPGPGSVYPDCCPSVYCP' A
#
# COMPACT_ATOMS: atom_id res chain seq x y z
N MET A 1 -13.22 -7.19 -6.09
CA MET A 1 -12.29 -6.19 -6.67
C MET A 1 -12.87 -4.81 -6.43
N THR A 2 -12.43 -4.13 -5.37
CA THR A 2 -12.91 -2.77 -5.03
C THR A 2 -12.32 -1.80 -6.05
N ARG A 3 -13.15 -1.23 -6.93
CA ARG A 3 -12.71 -0.20 -7.89
C ARG A 3 -12.40 1.09 -7.11
N LYS A 4 -11.16 1.25 -6.66
CA LYS A 4 -10.63 2.57 -6.26
C LYS A 4 -10.71 3.45 -7.53
N THR A 5 -11.44 4.55 -7.49
CA THR A 5 -11.62 5.48 -8.63
C THR A 5 -10.27 6.12 -8.96
N MET A 6 -9.62 5.60 -9.99
CA MET A 6 -8.31 6.10 -10.44
C MET A 6 -8.42 6.59 -11.88
N SER A 7 -8.00 7.82 -12.10
CA SER A 7 -8.03 8.49 -13.40
C SER A 7 -6.62 8.92 -13.78
N LYS A 8 -6.31 8.77 -15.07
CA LYS A 8 -5.04 9.17 -15.67
C LYS A 8 -5.00 10.69 -15.80
N GLY A 9 -4.03 11.32 -15.13
CA GLY A 9 -3.78 12.76 -15.15
C GLY A 9 -2.95 13.20 -16.35
N PHE A 10 -2.78 14.52 -16.48
CA PHE A 10 -1.92 15.13 -17.49
C PHE A 10 -0.46 14.66 -17.27
N ARG A 11 0.30 14.36 -18.34
CA ARG A 11 1.70 13.86 -18.27
C ARG A 11 1.92 12.49 -17.58
N GLY A 12 0.88 11.69 -17.39
CA GLY A 12 1.02 10.37 -16.76
C GLY A 12 1.06 10.43 -15.24
N ASP A 13 0.58 11.52 -14.65
CA ASP A 13 0.27 11.60 -13.23
C ASP A 13 -0.96 10.74 -12.91
N CYS A 14 -1.12 10.39 -11.65
CA CYS A 14 -2.20 9.56 -11.16
C CYS A 14 -3.04 10.33 -10.14
N THR A 15 -4.36 10.11 -10.14
CA THR A 15 -5.24 10.66 -9.12
C THR A 15 -5.83 9.53 -8.28
N TYR A 16 -5.62 9.59 -6.96
CA TYR A 16 -6.20 8.67 -5.98
C TYR A 16 -6.95 9.45 -4.91
N ASN A 17 -8.27 9.23 -4.77
CA ASN A 17 -9.11 9.93 -3.78
C ASN A 17 -8.96 11.47 -3.78
N GLY A 18 -8.72 12.07 -4.95
CA GLY A 18 -8.49 13.51 -5.09
C GLY A 18 -7.05 13.96 -4.80
N THR A 19 -6.18 13.07 -4.33
CA THR A 19 -4.74 13.30 -4.22
C THR A 19 -4.06 13.03 -5.55
N MET A 20 -3.31 14.01 -6.05
CA MET A 20 -2.45 13.84 -7.22
C MET A 20 -1.12 13.23 -6.80
N ILE A 21 -0.73 12.16 -7.48
CA ILE A 21 0.56 11.49 -7.34
C ILE A 21 1.29 11.70 -8.66
N LYS A 22 2.46 12.34 -8.65
CA LYS A 22 3.17 12.58 -9.91
C LYS A 22 3.68 11.28 -10.51
N ASN A 23 3.88 11.27 -11.82
CA ASN A 23 4.51 10.17 -12.50
C ASN A 23 5.88 9.83 -11.86
N GLY A 24 6.07 8.57 -11.45
CA GLY A 24 7.27 8.07 -10.80
C GLY A 24 7.33 8.32 -9.29
N GLU A 25 6.36 9.03 -8.70
CA GLU A 25 6.28 9.23 -7.25
C GLU A 25 5.44 8.13 -6.58
N THR A 26 5.66 7.99 -5.26
CA THR A 26 4.87 7.15 -4.39
C THR A 26 4.03 7.98 -3.42
N PHE A 27 2.85 7.49 -3.07
CA PHE A 27 1.99 8.07 -2.05
C PHE A 27 1.61 7.02 -0.99
N GLN A 28 1.60 7.41 0.27
CA GLN A 28 1.17 6.58 1.38
C GLN A 28 0.07 7.31 2.16
N PRO A 29 -1.15 6.75 2.25
CA PRO A 29 -2.21 7.35 3.04
C PRO A 29 -1.90 7.23 4.53
N SER A 30 -2.11 8.32 5.27
CA SER A 30 -2.02 8.30 6.73
C SER A 30 -3.00 7.30 7.32
N GLY A 31 -2.52 6.45 8.25
CA GLY A 31 -3.34 5.47 8.97
C GLY A 31 -3.61 4.18 8.20
N LEU A 32 -3.11 4.02 6.97
CA LEU A 32 -3.17 2.77 6.23
C LEU A 32 -1.77 2.22 5.98
N CYS A 33 -1.61 0.91 6.15
CA CYS A 33 -0.35 0.22 5.84
C CYS A 33 -0.30 -0.20 4.36
N GLU A 34 -0.40 0.80 3.47
CA GLU A 34 -0.37 0.60 2.03
C GLU A 34 0.44 1.71 1.33
N GLN A 35 1.02 1.40 0.17
CA GLN A 35 1.75 2.33 -0.67
C GLN A 35 1.21 2.29 -2.10
N PHE A 36 1.09 3.45 -2.72
CA PHE A 36 0.72 3.60 -4.12
C PHE A 36 1.92 4.08 -4.90
N LEU A 37 2.25 3.40 -6.00
CA LEU A 37 3.24 3.84 -6.97
C LEU A 37 2.53 4.30 -8.23
N CYS A 38 2.80 5.53 -8.68
CA CYS A 38 2.30 6.03 -9.94
C CYS A 38 3.35 5.83 -11.05
N THR A 39 2.97 5.23 -12.16
CA THR A 39 3.83 5.08 -13.34
C THR A 39 3.02 5.26 -14.60
N ASN A 40 3.25 6.34 -15.33
CA ASN A 40 2.60 6.69 -16.60
C ASN A 40 1.06 6.65 -16.57
N GLY A 41 0.47 7.05 -15.45
CA GLY A 41 -0.98 7.08 -15.22
C GLY A 41 -1.54 5.75 -14.73
N ASP A 42 -0.71 4.71 -14.61
CA ASP A 42 -1.04 3.46 -13.95
C ASP A 42 -0.63 3.54 -12.48
N VAL A 43 -1.50 3.06 -11.60
CA VAL A 43 -1.24 3.02 -10.17
C VAL A 43 -1.11 1.59 -9.72
N MET A 44 0.02 1.28 -9.10
CA MET A 44 0.25 0.01 -8.45
C MET A 44 0.03 0.18 -6.94
N LEU A 45 -0.85 -0.64 -6.38
CA LEU A 45 -1.08 -0.71 -4.94
C LEU A 45 -0.19 -1.81 -4.33
N GLN A 46 0.62 -1.44 -3.36
CA GLN A 46 1.44 -2.33 -2.56
C GLN A 46 0.86 -2.42 -1.16
N THR A 47 0.50 -3.63 -0.74
CA THR A 47 0.00 -3.94 0.60
C THR A 47 0.87 -5.00 1.25
N CYS A 48 0.74 -5.17 2.56
CA CYS A 48 1.38 -6.26 3.27
C CYS A 48 0.92 -7.61 2.71
N THR A 49 1.86 -8.55 2.61
CA THR A 49 1.53 -9.93 2.26
C THR A 49 0.75 -10.56 3.41
N THR A 50 -0.48 -10.98 3.15
CA THR A 50 -1.28 -11.73 4.13
C THR A 50 -0.66 -13.12 4.27
N LYS A 51 -0.06 -13.41 5.43
CA LYS A 51 0.43 -14.75 5.75
C LYS A 51 -0.65 -15.49 6.55
N PRO A 52 -0.96 -16.76 6.22
CA PRO A 52 -1.83 -17.56 7.07
C PRO A 52 -1.18 -17.70 8.46
N VAL A 53 -1.98 -17.51 9.51
CA VAL A 53 -1.55 -17.77 10.89
C VAL A 53 -1.89 -19.24 11.18
N TYR A 54 -0.85 -20.03 11.45
CA TYR A 54 -0.99 -21.43 11.81
C TYR A 54 -1.18 -21.59 13.32
N GLU A 55 -1.66 -22.75 13.76
CA GLU A 55 -1.80 -23.06 15.19
C GLU A 55 -0.43 -22.96 15.89
N GLY A 56 -0.39 -22.27 17.03
CA GLY A 56 0.84 -21.98 17.76
C GLY A 56 1.62 -20.75 17.27
N CYS A 57 1.25 -20.13 16.15
CA CYS A 57 1.87 -18.91 15.68
C CYS A 57 1.11 -17.64 16.14
N GLU A 58 1.84 -16.56 16.39
CA GLU A 58 1.30 -15.26 16.76
C GLU A 58 1.60 -14.22 15.68
N GLN A 59 0.65 -13.31 15.45
CA GLN A 59 0.86 -12.17 14.57
C GLN A 59 1.31 -10.97 15.41
N HIS A 60 2.47 -10.41 15.06
CA HIS A 60 2.99 -9.19 15.69
C HIS A 60 2.86 -8.00 14.74
N PRO A 61 2.44 -6.82 15.23
CA PRO A 61 2.42 -5.60 14.43
C PRO A 61 3.85 -5.23 13.98
N GLY A 62 3.95 -4.57 12.82
CA GLY A 62 5.21 -4.02 12.34
C GLY A 62 5.69 -2.85 13.20
N PRO A 63 7.01 -2.58 13.26
CA PRO A 63 7.57 -1.51 14.09
C PRO A 63 7.29 -0.09 13.56
N GLY A 64 6.89 0.05 12.30
CA GLY A 64 6.68 1.35 11.65
C GLY A 64 5.23 1.78 11.55
N SER A 65 5.03 3.04 11.17
CA SER A 65 3.72 3.62 10.83
C SER A 65 3.46 3.67 9.32
N VAL A 66 4.46 3.33 8.51
CA VAL A 66 4.47 3.46 7.05
C VAL A 66 4.86 2.15 6.37
N TYR A 67 4.37 1.89 5.16
CA TYR A 67 4.75 0.69 4.41
C TYR A 67 6.22 0.78 3.96
N PRO A 68 7.01 -0.31 4.01
CA PRO A 68 6.65 -1.66 4.45
C PRO A 68 6.80 -1.90 5.95
N ASP A 69 7.31 -0.95 6.72
CA ASP A 69 7.66 -1.13 8.14
C ASP A 69 6.45 -1.36 9.07
N CYS A 70 5.26 -0.88 8.69
CA CYS A 70 4.02 -1.17 9.42
C CYS A 70 3.48 -2.59 9.19
N CYS A 71 4.07 -3.37 8.28
CA CYS A 71 3.55 -4.69 7.95
C CYS A 71 3.73 -5.67 9.10
N PRO A 72 2.69 -6.43 9.45
CA PRO A 72 2.77 -7.40 10.52
C PRO A 72 3.66 -8.59 10.14
N SER A 73 4.32 -9.15 11.15
CA SER A 73 5.09 -10.38 11.05
C SER A 73 4.35 -11.52 11.75
N VAL A 74 4.63 -12.75 11.36
CA VAL A 74 4.12 -13.95 12.04
C VAL A 74 5.31 -14.63 12.68
N TYR A 75 5.23 -14.85 13.99
CA TYR A 75 6.21 -15.59 14.76
C TYR A 75 5.61 -16.95 15.13
N CYS A 76 6.37 -18.01 14.94
CA CYS A 76 6.01 -19.36 15.36
C CYS A 76 7.14 -19.86 16.28
N PRO A 77 6.85 -20.19 17.55
CA PRO A 77 7.84 -20.68 18.52
C PRO A 77 8.39 -22.06 18.16
#